data_AF-E4XZK0-F1
#
_entry.id   AF-E4XZK0-F1
#
_cell.length_a   1.000
_cell.length_b   1.000
_cell.length_c   1.000
_cell.angle_alpha   90.00
_cell.angle_beta   90.00
_cell.angle_gamma   90.00
#
_symmetry.space_group_name_H-M   'P 1'
#
loop_
_entity.id
_entity.type
_entity.pdbx_description
1 polymer ?
#
loop_
_entity_poly.entity_id
_entity_poly.type
_entity_poly.pdbx_seq_one_letter_code
_entity_poly.pdbx_strand_id
1 'polypeptide(L)'
;MAKYLGFPEKITDEQLRKYDAVALHEHASPMVKVAVLAGSPLMVETIDKKLKWSKSEFGAAVAITRLSSHRVPEENKVEFYLKLRARLRLNMFTKTEIHKRISAFDEDWAVQLAIYNDESHDVVQAIKEFSIPNCPIPSATSLTTEHSIEKGPLLMIIHSKLRNYWIDGLFAPTKEDLICKMESILLKLIEDGIMTPDRKYVKPKKR
;
A
#
# COMPACT_ATOMS: atom_id res chain seq x y z
N MET A 1 17.88 10.53 -29.21
CA MET A 1 16.58 11.08 -28.76
C MET A 1 16.32 10.86 -27.26
N ALA A 2 16.51 9.65 -26.69
CA ALA A 2 16.21 9.36 -25.27
C ALA A 2 16.94 10.24 -24.22
N LYS A 3 18.19 10.66 -24.47
CA LYS A 3 18.97 11.54 -23.57
C LYS A 3 18.27 12.87 -23.23
N TYR A 4 17.51 13.44 -24.18
CA TYR A 4 16.85 14.73 -24.01
C TYR A 4 15.67 14.68 -23.03
N LEU A 5 15.11 13.49 -22.84
CA LEU A 5 13.93 13.27 -22.00
C LEU A 5 14.31 12.83 -20.57
N GLY A 6 15.60 12.70 -20.26
CA GLY A 6 16.07 12.33 -18.92
C GLY A 6 16.14 10.82 -18.64
N PHE A 7 16.03 9.96 -19.66
CA PHE A 7 16.24 8.51 -19.53
C PHE A 7 17.74 8.18 -19.35
N PRO A 8 18.07 6.99 -18.79
CA PRO A 8 19.45 6.56 -18.63
C PRO A 8 20.17 6.52 -19.99
N GLU A 9 21.48 6.82 -19.99
CA GLU A 9 22.27 6.85 -21.22
C GLU A 9 22.40 5.48 -21.89
N LYS A 10 22.29 4.41 -21.08
CA LYS A 10 22.26 3.03 -21.52
C LYS A 10 21.03 2.36 -20.92
N ILE A 11 20.13 1.90 -21.78
CA ILE A 11 19.05 0.98 -21.41
C ILE A 11 19.64 -0.42 -21.50
N THR A 12 19.46 -1.23 -20.46
CA THR A 12 19.99 -2.61 -20.45
C THR A 12 19.10 -3.55 -21.26
N ASP A 13 19.67 -4.65 -21.75
CA ASP A 13 18.91 -5.70 -22.42
C ASP A 13 17.79 -6.26 -21.54
N GLU A 14 18.01 -6.33 -20.23
CA GLU A 14 17.00 -6.73 -19.25
C GLU A 14 15.82 -5.75 -19.21
N GLN A 15 16.09 -4.45 -19.22
CA GLN A 15 15.03 -3.43 -19.27
C GLN A 15 14.25 -3.50 -20.58
N LEU A 16 14.92 -3.76 -21.71
CA LEU A 16 14.25 -3.92 -23.00
C LEU A 16 13.35 -5.15 -23.03
N ARG A 17 13.85 -6.32 -22.60
CA ARG A 17 13.04 -7.55 -22.50
C ARG A 17 11.82 -7.35 -21.61
N LYS A 18 12.01 -6.70 -20.46
CA LYS A 18 10.94 -6.39 -19.52
C LYS A 18 9.94 -5.39 -20.10
N TYR A 19 10.42 -4.41 -20.87
CA TYR A 19 9.56 -3.45 -21.56
C TYR A 19 8.67 -4.14 -22.58
N ASP A 20 9.25 -5.06 -23.36
CA ASP A 20 8.51 -5.83 -24.36
C ASP A 20 7.45 -6.73 -23.70
N ALA A 21 7.80 -7.42 -22.60
CA ALA A 21 6.85 -8.20 -21.82
C ALA A 21 5.67 -7.36 -21.32
N VAL A 22 5.95 -6.21 -20.68
CA VAL A 22 4.92 -5.26 -20.24
C VAL A 22 4.08 -4.73 -21.42
N ALA A 23 4.70 -4.51 -22.58
CA ALA A 23 4.01 -3.98 -23.75
C ALA A 23 2.98 -4.95 -24.35
N LEU A 24 3.10 -6.25 -24.09
CA LEU A 24 2.13 -7.27 -24.49
C LEU A 24 0.86 -7.25 -23.62
N HIS A 25 0.88 -6.63 -22.44
CA HIS A 25 -0.31 -6.48 -21.62
C HIS A 25 -1.18 -5.32 -22.11
N GLU A 26 -2.38 -5.64 -22.60
CA GLU A 26 -3.35 -4.68 -23.15
C GLU A 26 -3.67 -3.52 -22.18
N HIS A 27 -3.68 -3.80 -20.88
CA HIS A 27 -4.04 -2.84 -19.82
C HIS A 27 -2.83 -2.24 -19.09
N ALA A 28 -1.61 -2.39 -19.63
CA ALA A 28 -0.43 -1.76 -19.05
C ALA A 28 -0.51 -0.24 -19.21
N SER A 29 -0.51 0.48 -18.10
CA SER A 29 -0.41 1.94 -18.10
C SER A 29 0.91 2.38 -18.72
N PRO A 30 0.93 3.51 -19.47
CA PRO A 30 2.17 4.11 -19.96
C PRO A 30 3.22 4.31 -18.86
N MET A 31 2.78 4.54 -17.61
CA MET A 31 3.68 4.74 -16.47
C MET A 31 4.40 3.47 -16.03
N VAL A 32 3.86 2.27 -16.30
CA VAL A 32 4.57 1.00 -16.07
C VAL A 32 5.75 0.89 -17.01
N LYS A 33 5.53 1.20 -18.29
CA LYS A 33 6.57 1.18 -19.33
C LYS A 33 7.69 2.17 -19.01
N VAL A 34 7.32 3.38 -18.60
CA VAL A 34 8.25 4.39 -18.11
C VAL A 34 9.02 3.88 -16.88
N ALA A 35 8.34 3.27 -15.91
CA ALA A 35 8.99 2.70 -14.73
C ALA A 35 10.05 1.64 -15.09
N VAL A 36 9.78 0.80 -16.10
CA VAL A 36 10.76 -0.20 -16.60
C VAL A 36 12.00 0.49 -17.15
N LEU A 37 11.81 1.46 -18.06
CA LEU A 37 12.91 2.17 -18.71
C LEU A 37 13.70 3.06 -17.74
N ALA A 38 13.03 3.65 -16.76
CA ALA A 38 13.66 4.47 -15.73
C ALA A 38 14.55 3.61 -14.81
N GLY A 39 14.12 2.39 -14.47
CA GLY A 39 14.87 1.44 -13.64
C GLY A 39 15.07 1.86 -12.17
N SER A 40 14.79 3.12 -11.81
CA SER A 40 14.88 3.62 -10.44
C SER A 40 13.96 4.83 -10.20
N PRO A 41 13.51 5.05 -8.96
CA PRO A 41 12.70 6.22 -8.61
C PRO A 41 13.40 7.56 -8.91
N LEU A 42 14.72 7.65 -8.69
CA LEU A 42 15.49 8.87 -8.97
C LEU A 42 15.47 9.24 -10.47
N MET A 43 15.49 8.23 -11.33
CA MET A 43 15.40 8.43 -12.77
C MET A 43 14.00 8.88 -13.18
N VAL A 44 12.95 8.33 -12.55
CA VAL A 44 11.57 8.81 -12.74
C VAL A 44 11.46 10.30 -12.41
N GLU A 45 12.05 10.76 -11.30
CA GLU A 45 12.10 12.19 -10.95
C GLU A 45 12.85 13.04 -11.98
N THR A 46 13.92 12.51 -12.56
CA THR A 46 14.71 13.21 -13.58
C THR A 46 13.91 13.40 -14.87
N ILE A 47 13.18 12.36 -15.28
CA ILE A 47 12.29 12.40 -16.44
C ILE A 47 11.13 13.36 -16.19
N ASP A 48 10.50 13.28 -15.01
CA ASP A 48 9.38 14.15 -14.63
C ASP A 48 9.76 15.64 -14.61
N LYS A 49 10.97 16.00 -14.18
CA LYS A 49 11.47 17.38 -14.25
C LYS A 49 11.47 17.95 -15.68
N LYS A 50 11.56 17.09 -16.70
CA LYS A 50 11.54 17.49 -18.12
C LYS A 50 10.14 17.43 -18.70
N LEU A 51 9.41 16.35 -18.44
CA LEU A 51 8.11 16.06 -19.04
C LEU A 51 6.91 16.66 -18.29
N LYS A 52 7.08 16.99 -17.01
CA LYS A 52 6.09 17.60 -16.10
C LYS A 52 4.77 16.83 -16.09
N TRP A 53 4.81 15.57 -15.68
CA TRP A 53 3.62 14.74 -15.63
C TRP A 53 2.61 15.22 -14.58
N SER A 54 1.38 14.73 -14.67
CA SER A 54 0.43 14.91 -13.59
C SER A 54 0.91 14.21 -12.32
N LYS A 55 0.40 14.67 -11.16
CA LYS A 55 0.73 14.04 -9.86
C LYS A 55 0.36 12.56 -9.82
N SER A 56 -0.69 12.15 -10.52
CA SER A 56 -1.12 10.75 -10.59
C SER A 56 -0.15 9.91 -11.40
N GLU A 57 0.24 10.38 -12.58
CA GLU A 57 1.19 9.69 -13.47
C GLU A 57 2.58 9.56 -12.82
N PHE A 58 3.11 10.67 -12.29
CA PHE A 58 4.35 10.66 -11.52
C PHE A 58 4.25 9.69 -10.34
N GLY A 59 3.13 9.74 -9.62
CA GLY A 59 2.88 8.89 -8.48
C GLY A 59 2.90 7.41 -8.82
N ALA A 60 2.26 7.02 -9.92
CA ALA A 60 2.23 5.66 -10.42
C ALA A 60 3.65 5.16 -10.74
N ALA A 61 4.42 5.92 -11.53
CA ALA A 61 5.76 5.52 -11.95
C ALA A 61 6.72 5.38 -10.75
N VAL A 62 6.67 6.30 -9.78
CA VAL A 62 7.48 6.22 -8.55
C VAL A 62 7.04 5.05 -7.68
N ALA A 63 5.74 4.85 -7.49
CA ALA A 63 5.23 3.75 -6.67
C ALA A 63 5.64 2.40 -7.25
N ILE A 64 5.46 2.19 -8.56
CA ILE A 64 5.82 0.94 -9.25
C ILE A 64 7.33 0.68 -9.13
N THR A 65 8.18 1.66 -9.48
CA THR A 65 9.65 1.48 -9.41
C THR A 65 10.16 1.23 -7.99
N ARG A 66 9.48 1.75 -6.97
CA ARG A 66 9.90 1.57 -5.58
C ARG A 66 9.41 0.26 -5.00
N LEU A 67 8.16 -0.10 -5.29
CA LEU A 67 7.55 -1.33 -4.80
C LEU A 67 8.10 -2.57 -5.52
N SER A 68 8.56 -2.46 -6.77
CA SER A 68 9.14 -3.57 -7.51
C SER A 68 10.42 -4.14 -6.90
N SER A 69 11.10 -3.39 -6.04
CA SER A 69 12.24 -3.89 -5.27
C SER A 69 11.85 -4.86 -4.14
N HIS A 70 10.56 -4.94 -3.80
CA HIS A 70 10.09 -5.84 -2.75
C HIS A 70 9.92 -7.24 -3.31
N ARG A 71 10.42 -8.24 -2.57
CA ARG A 71 10.27 -9.64 -2.94
C ARG A 71 8.79 -10.04 -2.86
N VAL A 72 8.20 -10.36 -4.00
CA VAL A 72 6.89 -11.00 -4.08
C VAL A 72 7.08 -12.47 -3.68
N PRO A 73 6.30 -13.00 -2.72
CA PRO A 73 6.39 -14.41 -2.38
C PRO A 73 5.92 -15.26 -3.56
N GLU A 74 6.62 -16.37 -3.85
CA GLU A 74 6.24 -17.28 -4.95
C GLU A 74 4.91 -17.96 -4.65
N GLU A 75 4.67 -18.28 -3.38
CA GLU A 75 3.41 -18.75 -2.86
C GLU A 75 2.51 -17.55 -2.52
N ASN A 76 1.21 -17.64 -2.85
CA ASN A 76 0.19 -16.63 -2.52
C ASN A 76 0.42 -15.23 -3.14
N LYS A 77 0.91 -15.17 -4.39
CA LYS A 77 1.06 -13.92 -5.14
C LYS A 77 -0.20 -13.04 -5.15
N VAL A 78 -1.36 -13.65 -5.41
CA VAL A 78 -2.65 -12.93 -5.41
C VAL A 78 -2.89 -12.25 -4.07
N GLU A 79 -2.72 -12.96 -2.96
CA GLU A 79 -2.86 -12.41 -1.61
C GLU A 79 -1.91 -11.23 -1.37
N PHE A 80 -0.64 -11.33 -1.80
CA PHE A 80 0.31 -10.23 -1.69
C PHE A 80 -0.23 -8.96 -2.38
N TYR A 81 -0.68 -9.07 -3.63
CA TYR A 81 -1.18 -7.91 -4.39
C TYR A 81 -2.52 -7.39 -3.84
N LEU A 82 -3.42 -8.25 -3.37
CA LEU A 82 -4.66 -7.82 -2.72
C LEU A 82 -4.38 -7.05 -1.44
N LYS A 83 -3.45 -7.53 -0.62
CA LYS A 83 -3.02 -6.82 0.59
C LYS A 83 -2.37 -5.48 0.25
N LEU A 84 -1.56 -5.39 -0.80
CA LEU A 84 -0.99 -4.14 -1.29
C LEU A 84 -2.08 -3.17 -1.76
N ARG A 85 -3.03 -3.65 -2.56
CA ARG A 85 -4.18 -2.88 -3.06
C ARG A 85 -5.00 -2.29 -1.90
N ALA A 86 -5.26 -3.07 -0.86
CA ALA A 86 -5.94 -2.60 0.35
C ALA A 86 -5.13 -1.52 1.11
N ARG A 87 -3.80 -1.66 1.19
CA ARG A 87 -2.94 -0.65 1.81
C ARG A 87 -2.91 0.67 1.04
N LEU A 88 -2.95 0.61 -0.30
CA LEU A 88 -3.06 1.78 -1.18
C LEU A 88 -4.42 2.47 -0.95
N ARG A 89 -5.53 1.73 -1.02
CA ARG A 89 -6.88 2.25 -0.79
C ARG A 89 -7.04 2.91 0.58
N LEU A 90 -6.47 2.31 1.63
CA LEU A 90 -6.52 2.83 2.99
C LEU A 90 -5.44 3.88 3.30
N ASN A 91 -4.67 4.30 2.29
CA ASN A 91 -3.62 5.31 2.39
C ASN A 91 -2.63 5.02 3.54
N MET A 92 -2.20 3.76 3.64
CA MET A 92 -1.41 3.27 4.79
C MET A 92 0.09 3.53 4.67
N PHE A 93 0.55 4.17 3.60
CA PHE A 93 1.97 4.46 3.38
C PHE A 93 2.45 5.74 4.10
N THR A 94 1.62 6.32 4.98
CA THR A 94 1.89 7.60 5.64
C THR A 94 3.30 7.61 6.26
N LYS A 95 4.05 8.70 6.01
CA LYS A 95 5.46 8.91 6.42
C LYS A 95 6.53 8.16 5.61
N THR A 96 6.18 7.42 4.56
CA THR A 96 7.17 7.00 3.55
C THR A 96 7.63 8.19 2.70
N GLU A 97 8.81 8.10 2.09
CA GLU A 97 9.27 9.13 1.15
C GLU A 97 8.30 9.33 -0.04
N ILE A 98 7.59 8.28 -0.43
CA ILE A 98 6.53 8.30 -1.44
C ILE A 98 5.43 9.31 -1.04
N HIS A 99 5.03 9.32 0.23
CA HIS A 99 4.02 10.24 0.77
C HIS A 99 4.41 11.72 0.76
N LYS A 100 5.70 12.05 0.67
CA LYS A 100 6.13 13.47 0.58
C LYS A 100 5.76 14.09 -0.77
N ARG A 101 5.48 13.26 -1.79
CA ARG A 101 5.20 13.69 -3.15
C ARG A 101 3.81 13.30 -3.64
N ILE A 102 3.20 12.28 -3.02
CA ILE A 102 1.88 11.74 -3.37
C ILE A 102 0.95 11.87 -2.17
N SER A 103 -0.19 12.55 -2.35
CA SER A 103 -1.20 12.74 -1.30
C SER A 103 -2.36 11.74 -1.36
N ALA A 104 -2.59 11.14 -2.53
CA ALA A 104 -3.62 10.14 -2.77
C ALA A 104 -3.02 8.98 -3.56
N PHE A 105 -3.30 7.77 -3.11
CA PHE A 105 -2.83 6.53 -3.73
C PHE A 105 -3.96 5.93 -4.54
N ASP A 106 -3.61 5.43 -5.71
CA ASP A 106 -4.54 4.66 -6.54
C ASP A 106 -4.34 3.17 -6.23
N GLU A 107 -5.44 2.48 -6.00
CA GLU A 107 -5.41 1.05 -5.73
C GLU A 107 -5.02 0.24 -6.98
N ASP A 108 -5.27 0.78 -8.18
CA ASP A 108 -4.88 0.15 -9.45
C ASP A 108 -3.37 0.02 -9.61
N TRP A 109 -2.57 0.77 -8.83
CA TRP A 109 -1.12 0.62 -8.85
C TRP A 109 -0.65 -0.78 -8.42
N ALA A 110 -1.44 -1.51 -7.62
CA ALA A 110 -1.13 -2.91 -7.30
C ALA A 110 -1.24 -3.82 -8.53
N VAL A 111 -2.25 -3.58 -9.39
CA VAL A 111 -2.44 -4.31 -10.65
C VAL A 111 -1.30 -3.96 -11.62
N GLN A 112 -0.96 -2.69 -11.73
CA GLN A 112 0.13 -2.21 -12.58
C GLN A 112 1.49 -2.73 -12.11
N LEU A 113 1.68 -2.94 -10.80
CA LEU A 113 2.86 -3.60 -10.26
C LEU A 113 2.90 -5.10 -10.60
N ALA A 114 1.78 -5.81 -10.57
CA ALA A 114 1.71 -7.20 -11.02
C ALA A 114 2.11 -7.34 -12.50
N ILE A 115 1.61 -6.43 -13.35
CA ILE A 115 2.04 -6.35 -14.76
C ILE A 115 3.53 -6.03 -14.85
N TYR A 116 4.03 -5.07 -14.06
CA TYR A 116 5.46 -4.76 -14.02
C TYR A 116 6.31 -5.98 -13.64
N ASN A 117 5.83 -6.85 -12.76
CA ASN A 117 6.55 -8.04 -12.32
C ASN A 117 6.37 -9.25 -13.26
N ASP A 118 5.74 -9.04 -14.43
CA ASP A 118 5.48 -10.10 -15.41
C ASP A 118 4.69 -11.28 -14.81
N GLU A 119 3.70 -10.94 -13.97
CA GLU A 119 2.81 -11.95 -13.39
C GLU A 119 1.85 -12.52 -14.44
N SER A 120 1.47 -13.78 -14.27
CA SER A 120 0.57 -14.45 -15.21
C SER A 120 -0.78 -13.73 -15.35
N HIS A 121 -1.40 -13.89 -16.52
CA HIS A 121 -2.71 -13.31 -16.81
C HIS A 121 -3.75 -13.63 -15.73
N ASP A 122 -3.78 -14.88 -15.25
CA ASP A 122 -4.73 -15.34 -14.22
C ASP A 122 -4.53 -14.61 -12.89
N VAL A 123 -3.28 -14.35 -12.49
CA VAL A 123 -2.98 -13.58 -11.27
C VAL A 123 -3.45 -12.13 -11.43
N VAL A 124 -3.11 -11.50 -12.56
CA VAL A 124 -3.52 -10.12 -12.86
C VAL A 124 -5.05 -9.99 -12.86
N GLN A 125 -5.74 -10.96 -13.48
CA GLN A 125 -7.19 -10.95 -13.56
C GLN A 125 -7.85 -11.16 -12.20
N ALA A 126 -7.35 -12.10 -11.39
CA ALA A 126 -7.83 -12.34 -10.04
C ALA A 126 -7.72 -11.08 -9.16
N ILE A 127 -6.63 -10.32 -9.28
CA ILE A 127 -6.46 -9.07 -8.52
C ILE A 127 -7.47 -8.00 -8.97
N LYS A 128 -7.73 -7.89 -10.27
CA LYS A 128 -8.68 -6.91 -10.84
C LYS A 128 -10.12 -7.20 -10.43
N GLU A 129 -10.54 -8.45 -10.56
CA GLU A 129 -11.92 -8.88 -10.30
C GLU A 129 -12.26 -8.89 -8.81
N PHE A 130 -11.28 -9.06 -7.94
CA PHE A 130 -11.51 -9.05 -6.50
C PHE A 130 -11.93 -7.65 -6.02
N SER A 131 -13.14 -7.55 -5.49
CA SER A 131 -13.63 -6.34 -4.83
C SER A 131 -13.23 -6.34 -3.36
N ILE A 132 -12.37 -5.40 -2.97
CA ILE A 132 -11.98 -5.26 -1.57
C ILE A 132 -13.20 -4.77 -0.76
N PRO A 133 -13.63 -5.51 0.28
CA PRO A 133 -14.75 -5.09 1.10
C PRO A 133 -14.44 -3.78 1.85
N ASN A 134 -15.48 -3.07 2.28
CA ASN A 134 -15.29 -1.89 3.12
C ASN A 134 -14.70 -2.31 4.47
N CYS A 135 -13.65 -1.61 4.91
CA CYS A 135 -12.98 -1.91 6.16
C CYS A 135 -13.95 -1.65 7.34
N PRO A 136 -14.28 -2.66 8.16
CA PRO A 136 -15.25 -2.52 9.25
C PRO A 136 -14.68 -1.85 10.50
N ILE A 137 -13.45 -1.32 10.42
CA ILE A 137 -12.78 -0.65 11.54
C ILE A 137 -13.56 0.63 11.89
N PRO A 138 -13.88 0.85 13.18
CA PRO A 138 -14.54 2.06 13.62
C PRO A 138 -13.75 3.30 13.22
N SER A 139 -14.47 4.38 12.87
CA SER A 139 -13.82 5.66 12.57
C SER A 139 -12.97 6.14 13.76
N ALA A 140 -11.98 6.98 13.50
CA ALA A 140 -11.20 7.63 14.56
C ALA A 140 -12.11 8.32 15.61
N THR A 141 -13.22 8.90 15.16
CA THR A 141 -14.25 9.48 16.04
C THR A 141 -14.89 8.41 16.93
N SER A 142 -15.38 7.31 16.35
CA SER A 142 -15.97 6.18 17.11
C SER A 142 -15.00 5.62 18.14
N LEU A 143 -13.73 5.44 17.78
CA LEU A 143 -12.68 4.99 18.69
C LEU A 143 -12.49 5.95 19.88
N THR A 144 -12.57 7.26 19.64
CA THR A 144 -12.44 8.25 20.72
C THR A 144 -13.67 8.30 21.62
N THR A 145 -14.89 8.21 21.05
CA THR A 145 -16.14 8.39 21.79
C THR A 145 -16.60 7.12 22.51
N GLU A 146 -16.43 5.95 21.89
CA GLU A 146 -16.93 4.67 22.43
C GLU A 146 -15.88 3.98 23.31
N HIS A 147 -14.60 4.18 23.03
CA HIS A 147 -13.51 3.46 23.71
C HIS A 147 -12.57 4.37 24.52
N SER A 148 -12.91 5.66 24.68
CA SER A 148 -12.15 6.63 25.47
C SER A 148 -10.66 6.70 25.09
N ILE A 149 -10.34 6.45 23.82
CA ILE A 149 -8.97 6.57 23.31
C ILE A 149 -8.70 8.05 23.04
N GLU A 150 -7.68 8.61 23.67
CA GLU A 150 -7.29 10.01 23.43
C GLU A 150 -6.92 10.25 21.96
N LYS A 151 -7.33 11.41 21.44
CA LYS A 151 -6.89 11.87 20.12
C LYS A 151 -5.39 12.10 20.13
N GLY A 152 -4.68 11.53 19.15
CA GLY A 152 -3.25 11.76 19.01
C GLY A 152 -2.51 10.62 18.30
N PRO A 153 -1.19 10.57 18.43
CA PRO A 153 -0.36 9.54 17.81
C PRO A 153 -0.75 8.11 18.18
N LEU A 154 -1.21 7.91 19.43
CA LEU A 154 -1.65 6.60 19.93
C LEU A 154 -2.85 6.05 19.15
N LEU A 155 -3.87 6.90 18.93
CA LEU A 155 -5.04 6.56 18.13
C LEU A 155 -4.65 6.13 16.71
N MET A 156 -3.71 6.85 16.09
CA MET A 156 -3.20 6.51 14.76
C MET A 156 -2.46 5.16 14.74
N ILE A 157 -1.70 4.85 15.80
CA ILE A 157 -1.02 3.55 15.95
C ILE A 157 -2.04 2.43 16.08
N ILE A 158 -3.05 2.58 16.95
CA ILE A 158 -4.11 1.58 17.14
C ILE A 158 -4.86 1.36 15.83
N HIS A 159 -5.28 2.45 15.18
CA HIS A 159 -5.99 2.39 13.90
C HIS A 159 -5.16 1.71 12.80
N SER A 160 -3.84 1.93 12.76
CA SER A 160 -2.94 1.28 11.80
C SER A 160 -2.77 -0.20 12.10
N LYS A 161 -2.62 -0.58 13.38
CA LYS A 161 -2.52 -1.98 13.82
C LYS A 161 -3.78 -2.78 13.50
N LEU A 162 -4.96 -2.19 13.73
CA LEU A 162 -6.24 -2.81 13.38
C LEU A 162 -6.37 -3.00 11.87
N ARG A 163 -6.01 -1.99 11.06
CA ARG A 163 -6.05 -2.10 9.60
C ARG A 163 -5.14 -3.20 9.09
N ASN A 164 -3.92 -3.28 9.61
CA ASN A 164 -2.99 -4.37 9.27
C ASN A 164 -3.56 -5.73 9.67
N TYR A 165 -4.13 -5.87 10.87
CA TYR A 165 -4.76 -7.14 11.28
C TYR A 165 -5.89 -7.57 10.34
N TRP A 166 -6.74 -6.63 9.92
CA TRP A 166 -7.80 -6.89 8.95
C TRP A 166 -7.28 -7.29 7.57
N ILE A 167 -6.27 -6.57 7.07
CA ILE A 167 -5.63 -6.87 5.77
C ILE A 167 -4.91 -8.22 5.82
N ASP A 168 -4.16 -8.49 6.89
CA ASP A 168 -3.34 -9.69 7.01
C ASP A 168 -4.21 -10.94 7.21
N GLY A 169 -5.40 -10.78 7.80
CA GLY A 169 -6.46 -11.79 7.84
C GLY A 169 -7.29 -11.88 6.55
N LEU A 170 -6.81 -11.33 5.42
CA LEU A 170 -7.48 -11.38 4.11
C LEU A 170 -8.92 -10.84 4.15
N PHE A 171 -9.11 -9.77 4.92
CA PHE A 171 -10.40 -9.08 5.06
C PHE A 171 -11.50 -9.88 5.75
N ALA A 172 -11.20 -11.09 6.23
CA ALA A 172 -12.11 -11.95 6.98
C ALA A 172 -12.47 -11.42 8.39
N PRO A 173 -11.58 -10.75 9.15
CA PRO A 173 -11.90 -10.30 10.50
C PRO A 173 -13.11 -9.38 10.54
N THR A 174 -14.07 -9.73 11.39
CA THR A 174 -15.31 -8.98 11.60
C THR A 174 -15.07 -7.74 12.46
N LYS A 175 -16.10 -6.89 12.60
CA LYS A 175 -16.04 -5.74 13.51
C LYS A 175 -15.77 -6.19 14.95
N GLU A 176 -16.38 -7.30 15.37
CA GLU A 176 -16.24 -7.89 16.69
C GLU A 176 -14.80 -8.40 16.91
N ASP A 177 -14.22 -9.09 15.93
CA ASP A 177 -12.82 -9.53 15.99
C ASP A 177 -11.85 -8.35 16.15
N LEU A 178 -12.13 -7.24 15.46
CA LEU A 178 -11.32 -6.03 15.52
C LEU A 178 -11.43 -5.32 16.88
N ILE A 179 -12.62 -5.33 17.50
CA ILE A 179 -12.79 -4.81 18.86
C ILE A 179 -11.99 -5.64 19.86
N CYS A 180 -12.08 -6.97 19.80
CA CYS A 180 -11.27 -7.87 20.62
C CYS A 180 -9.77 -7.62 20.41
N LYS A 181 -9.34 -7.42 19.15
CA LYS A 181 -7.94 -7.11 18.83
C LYS A 181 -7.51 -5.76 19.40
N MET A 182 -8.38 -4.76 19.37
CA MET A 182 -8.12 -3.44 19.94
C MET A 182 -7.90 -3.50 21.45
N GLU A 183 -8.73 -4.24 22.18
CA GLU A 183 -8.56 -4.44 23.62
C GLU A 183 -7.20 -5.08 23.93
N SER A 184 -6.80 -6.10 23.16
CA SER A 184 -5.47 -6.71 23.27
C SER A 184 -4.33 -5.70 23.00
N ILE A 185 -4.49 -4.81 22.02
CA ILE A 185 -3.50 -3.76 21.72
C ILE A 185 -3.41 -2.76 22.88
N LEU A 186 -4.54 -2.32 23.43
CA LEU A 186 -4.60 -1.37 24.54
C LEU A 186 -3.95 -1.95 25.80
N LEU A 187 -4.27 -3.21 26.16
CA LEU A 187 -3.65 -3.90 27.28
C LEU A 187 -2.12 -3.94 27.15
N LYS A 188 -1.63 -4.30 25.96
CA LYS A 188 -0.18 -4.33 25.70
C LYS A 188 0.48 -2.95 25.82
N LEU A 189 -0.17 -1.89 25.33
CA LEU A 189 0.34 -0.53 25.45
C LEU A 189 0.40 -0.04 26.91
N ILE A 190 -0.50 -0.53 27.76
CA ILE A 190 -0.48 -0.28 29.21
C ILE A 190 0.66 -1.06 29.88
N GLU A 191 0.82 -2.35 29.55
CA GLU A 191 1.91 -3.20 30.06
C GLU A 191 3.29 -2.64 29.69
N ASP A 192 3.44 -2.13 28.46
CA ASP A 192 4.68 -1.52 27.96
C ASP A 192 4.94 -0.10 28.57
N GLY A 193 4.05 0.41 29.42
CA GLY A 193 4.16 1.73 30.05
C GLY A 193 3.98 2.91 29.08
N ILE A 194 3.51 2.65 27.85
CA ILE A 194 3.31 3.65 26.80
C ILE A 194 2.01 4.44 27.03
N MET A 195 1.00 3.78 27.61
CA MET A 195 -0.29 4.38 27.96
C MET A 195 -0.53 4.23 29.46
N THR A 196 -0.81 5.33 30.15
CA THR A 196 -1.35 5.27 31.51
C THR A 196 -2.84 4.95 31.44
N PRO A 197 -3.35 3.94 32.16
CA PRO A 197 -4.78 3.71 32.22
C PRO A 197 -5.42 4.93 32.87
N ASP A 198 -6.17 5.68 32.07
CA ASP A 198 -7.07 6.68 32.63
C ASP A 198 -8.06 5.96 33.56
N ARG A 199 -8.48 6.61 34.65
CA ARG A 199 -9.16 6.01 35.84
C ARG A 199 -10.47 5.21 35.57
N LYS A 200 -10.81 4.89 34.33
CA LYS A 200 -12.02 4.18 33.89
C LYS A 200 -11.78 2.92 33.03
N TYR A 201 -10.54 2.40 32.92
CA TYR A 201 -10.34 1.10 32.27
C TYR A 201 -10.78 -0.04 33.21
N VAL A 202 -12.07 -0.37 33.21
CA VAL A 202 -12.61 -1.52 33.93
C VAL A 202 -12.29 -2.77 33.12
N LYS A 203 -11.37 -3.60 33.62
CA LYS A 203 -11.10 -4.93 33.04
C LYS A 203 -12.42 -5.70 32.85
N PRO A 204 -12.64 -6.37 31.70
CA PRO A 204 -13.80 -7.23 31.55
C PRO A 204 -13.69 -8.39 32.56
N LYS A 205 -14.78 -8.61 33.30
CA LYS A 205 -14.91 -9.82 34.14
C LYS A 205 -14.93 -11.03 33.20
N LYS A 206 -13.99 -11.95 33.41
CA LYS A 206 -13.98 -13.27 32.77
C LYS A 206 -15.36 -13.92 33.00
N ARG A 207 -16.02 -14.34 31.92
CA ARG A 207 -17.12 -15.30 31.97
C ARG A 207 -16.56 -16.71 32.12
#